data_AF-A0A4V3TAY8-F1
#
_entry.id   AF-A0A4V3TAY8-F1
#
_cell.length_a   1.000
_cell.length_b   1.000
_cell.length_c   1.000
_cell.angle_alpha   90.00
_cell.angle_beta   90.00
_cell.angle_gamma   90.00
#
_symmetry.space_group_name_H-M   'P 1'
#
loop_
_entity.id
_entity.type
_entity.pdbx_description
1 polymer ?
#
loop_
_entity_poly.entity_id
_entity_poly.type
_entity_poly.pdbx_seq_one_letter_code
_entity_poly.pdbx_strand_id
1 'polypeptide(L)'
;MHTPAPDPRRWIVLAILSGSLLLISMDTTILNVAFPSLVGDLQPGAVQQLWIIDVYALALSGLLVTAGALGDRWGRKRLLMAGFGIFSAASLMAVFATEAWHLIAARALLGIGGAAIMPATVSILRTVFTDAKERAFALAVWAAVFGGGMAFGPVVGGLLVQDYGWHSAFLLNLPVAAVIVAAGLRYLPESRSPRSTGAWDWWGVGQSVVGMLALAGGIKQLGKSGVADPLPWALLLVAAVALTVFVRRQTRLDNPLLQVRLFAKPAFSVAATAIFLPMVGMGAILFLVTQWFQYGEGYTPLEAGLRLLPAPLALIAASMVAPSLMQRYAIRHVLGAGLVVLAAGMALPWTLQQFTDLGYPAFAAALTVMGLGAGIATTVASVTLVSAAPAAEVSSAAAIEETCYELGSAMGVAVLGSTAAALYRGNLPALELDGPTAAAARDSVGEAAHIAERLGGTVGRALLDTASHAYTLAITPAFLMAGGLAVAAAATTWTLIPRDLRPTENH
;
A
#
# COMPACT_ATOMS: atom_id res chain seq x y z
N MET A 1 -15.36 -18.35 33.83
CA MET A 1 -15.72 -17.06 33.20
C MET A 1 -16.27 -17.39 31.82
N HIS A 2 -17.57 -17.21 31.61
CA HIS A 2 -18.16 -17.39 30.28
C HIS A 2 -17.72 -16.22 29.41
N THR A 3 -16.86 -16.46 28.42
CA THR A 3 -16.68 -15.52 27.32
C THR A 3 -18.05 -15.33 26.67
N PRO A 4 -18.58 -14.09 26.59
CA PRO A 4 -19.88 -13.84 25.98
C PRO A 4 -19.85 -14.38 24.54
N ALA A 5 -20.93 -15.04 24.13
CA ALA A 5 -21.05 -15.53 22.77
C ALA A 5 -20.81 -14.36 21.79
N PRO A 6 -19.93 -14.53 20.80
CA PRO A 6 -19.53 -13.41 19.95
C PRO A 6 -20.74 -12.89 19.17
N ASP A 7 -20.90 -11.57 19.10
CA ASP A 7 -22.07 -10.91 18.49
C ASP A 7 -22.20 -11.35 17.02
N PRO A 8 -23.34 -11.92 16.58
CA PRO A 8 -23.55 -12.30 15.18
C PRO A 8 -23.44 -11.12 14.21
N ARG A 9 -23.60 -9.88 14.68
CA ARG A 9 -23.45 -8.66 13.88
C ARG A 9 -22.01 -8.38 13.46
N ARG A 10 -21.01 -9.10 13.98
CA ARG A 10 -19.59 -8.94 13.59
C ARG A 10 -19.34 -9.13 12.09
N TRP A 11 -20.10 -10.00 11.44
CA TRP A 11 -20.01 -10.21 9.99
C TRP A 11 -20.56 -9.05 9.17
N ILE A 12 -21.60 -8.38 9.69
CA ILE A 12 -22.10 -7.11 9.12
C ILE A 12 -21.03 -6.03 9.27
N VAL A 13 -20.36 -5.97 10.43
CA VAL A 13 -19.22 -5.06 10.65
C VAL A 13 -18.11 -5.33 9.63
N LEU A 14 -17.71 -6.58 9.40
CA LEU A 14 -16.74 -6.93 8.36
C LEU A 14 -17.19 -6.42 6.98
N ALA A 15 -18.45 -6.65 6.59
CA ALA A 15 -18.97 -6.18 5.30
C ALA A 15 -18.90 -4.64 5.17
N ILE A 16 -19.25 -3.89 6.22
CA ILE A 16 -19.16 -2.42 6.25
C ILE A 16 -17.70 -1.96 6.12
N LEU A 17 -16.79 -2.55 6.89
CA LEU A 17 -15.38 -2.15 6.90
C LEU A 17 -14.66 -2.55 5.60
N SER A 18 -14.98 -3.72 5.04
CA SER A 18 -14.49 -4.13 3.72
C SER A 18 -15.05 -3.25 2.62
N GLY A 19 -16.34 -2.91 2.64
CA GLY A 19 -16.93 -1.96 1.69
C GLY A 19 -16.32 -0.56 1.78
N SER A 20 -15.98 -0.13 3.00
CA SER A 20 -15.25 1.13 3.24
C SER A 20 -13.90 1.15 2.54
N LEU A 21 -13.19 0.03 2.64
CA LEU A 21 -11.86 -0.12 2.07
C LEU A 21 -11.90 -0.27 0.54
N LEU A 22 -12.89 -1.00 0.03
CA LEU A 22 -13.15 -1.15 -1.41
C LEU A 22 -13.34 0.23 -2.06
N LEU A 23 -14.17 1.07 -1.44
CA LEU A 23 -14.44 2.42 -1.93
C LEU A 23 -13.14 3.25 -2.01
N ILE A 24 -12.33 3.22 -0.94
CA ILE A 24 -11.06 3.97 -0.89
C ILE A 24 -10.07 3.45 -1.92
N SER A 25 -9.91 2.13 -2.04
CA SER A 25 -8.91 1.56 -2.96
C SER A 25 -9.32 1.64 -4.42
N MET A 26 -10.62 1.75 -4.72
CA MET A 26 -11.11 2.08 -6.05
C MET A 26 -10.86 3.56 -6.37
N ASP A 27 -11.11 4.48 -5.45
CA ASP A 27 -10.89 5.94 -5.67
C ASP A 27 -9.42 6.25 -6.05
N THR A 28 -8.46 5.55 -5.44
CA THR A 28 -7.04 5.76 -5.74
C THR A 28 -6.66 5.36 -7.15
N THR A 29 -7.35 4.40 -7.76
CA THR A 29 -7.01 3.85 -9.08
C THR A 29 -7.92 4.33 -10.19
N ILE A 30 -9.19 4.66 -9.91
CA ILE A 30 -10.14 5.21 -10.90
C ILE A 30 -9.60 6.49 -11.53
N LEU A 31 -8.95 7.36 -10.74
CA LEU A 31 -8.44 8.63 -11.25
C LEU A 31 -7.43 8.44 -12.38
N ASN A 32 -6.64 7.36 -12.38
CA ASN A 32 -5.68 7.09 -13.44
C ASN A 32 -6.38 6.85 -14.80
N VAL A 33 -7.57 6.24 -14.78
CA VAL A 33 -8.41 6.05 -15.97
C VAL A 33 -9.12 7.34 -16.37
N ALA A 34 -9.52 8.13 -15.39
CA ALA A 34 -10.16 9.43 -15.62
C ALA A 34 -9.17 10.54 -16.02
N PHE A 35 -7.87 10.32 -15.85
CA PHE A 35 -6.85 11.35 -15.98
C PHE A 35 -6.77 11.97 -17.38
N PRO A 36 -6.81 11.20 -18.49
CA PRO A 36 -6.73 11.78 -19.83
C PRO A 36 -7.90 12.71 -20.15
N SER A 37 -9.13 12.34 -19.79
CA SER A 37 -10.32 13.17 -20.01
C SER A 37 -10.32 14.42 -19.12
N LEU A 38 -9.89 14.28 -17.87
CA LEU A 38 -9.66 15.41 -16.96
C LEU A 38 -8.65 16.41 -17.53
N VAL A 39 -7.52 15.94 -18.08
CA VAL A 39 -6.52 16.81 -18.71
C VAL A 39 -7.09 17.53 -19.93
N GLY A 40 -7.93 16.84 -20.72
CA GLY A 40 -8.64 17.44 -21.85
C GLY A 40 -9.55 18.60 -21.43
N ASP A 41 -10.33 18.40 -20.37
CA ASP A 41 -11.34 19.39 -19.92
C ASP A 41 -10.73 20.56 -19.13
N LEU A 42 -9.82 20.28 -18.18
CA LEU A 42 -9.28 21.29 -17.25
C LEU A 42 -7.97 21.92 -17.71
N GLN A 43 -7.29 21.33 -18.70
CA GLN A 43 -5.98 21.74 -19.21
C GLN A 43 -4.96 22.12 -18.11
N PRO A 44 -4.78 21.27 -17.07
CA PRO A 44 -3.87 21.56 -15.97
C PRO A 44 -2.42 21.65 -16.46
N GLY A 45 -1.65 22.59 -15.91
CA GLY A 45 -0.21 22.63 -16.15
C GLY A 45 0.50 21.39 -15.60
N ALA A 46 1.72 21.10 -16.10
CA ALA A 46 2.48 19.90 -15.71
C ALA A 46 2.66 19.74 -14.18
N VAL A 47 2.88 20.85 -13.47
CA VAL A 47 3.00 20.84 -12.00
C VAL A 47 1.66 20.46 -11.35
N GLN A 48 0.54 20.98 -11.85
CA GLN A 48 -0.78 20.68 -11.31
C GLN A 48 -1.17 19.22 -11.57
N GLN A 49 -0.86 18.68 -12.74
CA GLN A 49 -1.05 17.26 -13.08
C GLN A 49 -0.40 16.33 -12.06
N LEU A 50 0.86 16.62 -11.71
CA LEU A 50 1.59 15.87 -10.68
C LEU A 50 0.89 15.99 -9.31
N TRP A 51 0.50 17.20 -8.91
CA TRP A 51 -0.19 17.39 -7.63
C TRP A 51 -1.56 16.71 -7.56
N ILE A 52 -2.32 16.65 -8.66
CA ILE A 52 -3.63 15.96 -8.71
C ILE A 52 -3.48 14.47 -8.36
N ILE A 53 -2.43 13.83 -8.90
CA ILE A 53 -2.14 12.42 -8.64
C ILE A 53 -1.57 12.24 -7.23
N ASP A 54 -0.65 13.11 -6.83
CA ASP A 54 0.24 12.87 -5.70
C ASP A 54 -0.33 13.31 -4.34
N VAL A 55 -1.11 14.40 -4.32
CA VAL A 55 -1.54 15.06 -3.07
C VAL A 55 -2.37 14.15 -2.18
N TYR A 56 -3.13 13.22 -2.76
CA TYR A 56 -3.94 12.26 -2.01
C TYR A 56 -3.06 11.36 -1.14
N ALA A 57 -2.07 10.69 -1.74
CA ALA A 57 -1.19 9.77 -1.04
C ALA A 57 -0.30 10.50 -0.03
N LEU A 58 0.09 11.74 -0.35
CA LEU A 58 0.81 12.62 0.58
C LEU A 58 -0.07 12.96 1.80
N ALA A 59 -1.30 13.44 1.60
CA ALA A 59 -2.22 13.74 2.69
C ALA A 59 -2.52 12.50 3.55
N LEU A 60 -2.72 11.35 2.89
CA LEU A 60 -2.94 10.05 3.53
C LEU A 60 -1.78 9.69 4.47
N SER A 61 -0.56 9.62 3.91
CA SER A 61 0.66 9.23 4.63
C SER A 61 1.03 10.21 5.75
N GLY A 62 0.83 11.51 5.54
CA GLY A 62 1.08 12.55 6.53
C GLY A 62 0.21 12.42 7.79
N LEU A 63 -1.02 11.93 7.63
CA LEU A 63 -2.03 11.96 8.69
C LEU A 63 -2.31 10.60 9.32
N LEU A 64 -1.76 9.50 8.80
CA LEU A 64 -1.98 8.14 9.31
C LEU A 64 -1.74 8.01 10.82
N VAL A 65 -0.59 8.49 11.30
CA VAL A 65 -0.21 8.45 12.73
C VAL A 65 -1.16 9.30 13.57
N THR A 66 -1.48 10.49 13.09
CA THR A 66 -2.38 11.44 13.75
C THR A 66 -3.80 10.87 13.86
N ALA A 67 -4.30 10.29 12.78
CA ALA A 67 -5.62 9.67 12.73
C ALA A 67 -5.72 8.46 13.66
N GLY A 68 -4.69 7.60 13.73
CA GLY A 68 -4.65 6.50 14.70
C GLY A 68 -4.81 6.99 16.14
N ALA A 69 -4.03 8.01 16.54
CA ALA A 69 -4.12 8.61 17.87
C ALA A 69 -5.48 9.31 18.12
N LEU A 70 -6.05 9.93 17.09
CA LEU A 70 -7.34 10.61 17.17
C LEU A 70 -8.48 9.62 17.37
N GLY A 71 -8.42 8.46 16.70
CA GLY A 71 -9.41 7.38 16.82
C GLY A 71 -9.45 6.79 18.22
N ASP A 72 -8.30 6.69 18.89
CA ASP A 72 -8.26 6.26 20.29
C ASP A 72 -8.87 7.25 21.26
N ARG A 73 -8.74 8.54 20.97
CA ARG A 73 -9.21 9.61 21.85
C ARG A 73 -10.68 9.89 21.68
N TRP A 74 -11.12 10.07 20.44
CA TRP A 74 -12.48 10.51 20.13
C TRP A 74 -13.46 9.34 19.96
N GLY A 75 -12.93 8.16 19.63
CA GLY A 75 -13.70 6.98 19.30
C GLY A 75 -13.48 6.57 17.85
N ARG A 76 -13.23 5.28 17.63
CA ARG A 76 -12.88 4.72 16.31
C ARG A 76 -14.04 4.81 15.33
N LYS A 77 -15.29 4.60 15.80
CA LYS A 77 -16.48 4.75 14.96
C LYS A 77 -16.69 6.21 14.58
N ARG A 78 -16.60 7.13 15.53
CA ARG A 78 -16.71 8.57 15.26
C ARG A 78 -15.69 9.05 14.25
N LEU A 79 -14.44 8.62 14.37
CA LEU A 79 -13.40 8.97 13.40
C LEU A 79 -13.73 8.42 12.01
N LEU A 80 -14.16 7.16 11.91
CA LEU A 80 -14.58 6.55 10.65
C LEU A 80 -15.72 7.35 9.99
N MET A 81 -16.76 7.71 10.74
CA MET A 81 -17.89 8.48 10.22
C MET A 81 -17.49 9.91 9.81
N ALA A 82 -16.64 10.57 10.60
CA ALA A 82 -16.09 11.87 10.24
C ALA A 82 -15.23 11.80 8.97
N GLY A 83 -14.42 10.75 8.84
CA GLY A 83 -13.63 10.46 7.64
C GLY A 83 -14.52 10.32 6.41
N PHE A 84 -15.62 9.57 6.49
CA PHE A 84 -16.60 9.48 5.40
C PHE A 84 -17.31 10.80 5.10
N GLY A 85 -17.58 11.62 6.12
CA GLY A 85 -18.11 12.96 5.92
C GLY A 85 -17.17 13.84 5.10
N ILE A 86 -15.88 13.86 5.47
CA ILE A 86 -14.84 14.59 4.73
C ILE A 86 -14.70 14.01 3.32
N PHE A 87 -14.64 12.69 3.18
CA PHE A 87 -14.48 12.00 1.90
C PHE A 87 -15.64 12.29 0.93
N SER A 88 -16.88 12.28 1.44
CA SER A 88 -18.07 12.57 0.64
C SER A 88 -18.14 14.05 0.24
N ALA A 89 -17.85 14.97 1.18
CA ALA A 89 -17.81 16.40 0.87
C ALA A 89 -16.72 16.73 -0.16
N ALA A 90 -15.55 16.11 -0.04
CA ALA A 90 -14.46 16.24 -0.99
C ALA A 90 -14.80 15.65 -2.37
N SER A 91 -15.46 14.48 -2.40
CA SER A 91 -15.96 13.88 -3.64
C SER A 91 -16.96 14.80 -4.32
N LEU A 92 -17.88 15.40 -3.57
CA LEU A 92 -18.84 16.37 -4.10
C LEU A 92 -18.13 17.62 -4.64
N MET A 93 -17.10 18.11 -3.95
CA MET A 93 -16.28 19.23 -4.42
C MET A 93 -15.56 18.89 -5.74
N ALA A 94 -15.08 17.66 -5.91
CA ALA A 94 -14.47 17.20 -7.16
C ALA A 94 -15.47 17.11 -8.31
N VAL A 95 -16.73 16.73 -8.04
CA VAL A 95 -17.81 16.70 -9.06
C VAL A 95 -18.13 18.09 -9.61
N PHE A 96 -17.90 19.16 -8.84
CA PHE A 96 -18.11 20.54 -9.28
C PHE A 96 -16.80 21.27 -9.65
N ALA A 97 -15.69 20.55 -9.79
CA ALA A 97 -14.41 21.17 -10.05
C ALA A 97 -14.32 21.69 -11.49
N THR A 98 -14.21 23.02 -11.64
CA THR A 98 -14.03 23.69 -12.94
C THR A 98 -12.59 24.09 -13.23
N GLU A 99 -11.69 23.90 -12.27
CA GLU A 99 -10.27 24.28 -12.38
C GLU A 99 -9.40 23.23 -11.69
N ALA A 100 -8.15 23.09 -12.16
CA ALA A 100 -7.21 22.10 -11.65
C ALA A 100 -6.96 22.20 -10.13
N TRP A 101 -6.92 23.41 -9.58
CA TRP A 101 -6.66 23.60 -8.15
C TRP A 101 -7.84 23.17 -7.27
N HIS A 102 -9.09 23.26 -7.76
CA HIS A 102 -10.26 22.69 -7.07
C HIS A 102 -10.07 21.19 -6.87
N LEU A 103 -9.56 20.51 -7.90
CA LEU A 103 -9.32 19.08 -7.85
C LEU A 103 -8.14 18.71 -6.94
N ILE A 104 -7.05 19.49 -6.96
CA ILE A 104 -5.94 19.30 -6.01
C ILE A 104 -6.44 19.42 -4.56
N ALA A 105 -7.25 20.44 -4.27
CA ALA A 105 -7.85 20.61 -2.94
C ALA A 105 -8.78 19.44 -2.59
N ALA A 106 -9.60 18.96 -3.53
CA ALA A 106 -10.48 17.82 -3.33
C ALA A 106 -9.70 16.54 -3.04
N ARG A 107 -8.63 16.28 -3.80
CA ARG A 107 -7.75 15.13 -3.59
C ARG A 107 -7.03 15.19 -2.25
N ALA A 108 -6.61 16.38 -1.80
CA ALA A 108 -6.04 16.54 -0.48
C ALA A 108 -7.06 16.19 0.62
N LEU A 109 -8.30 16.66 0.49
CA LEU A 109 -9.39 16.34 1.43
C LEU A 109 -9.79 14.85 1.38
N LEU A 110 -9.81 14.23 0.20
CA LEU A 110 -10.02 12.78 0.05
C LEU A 110 -8.94 11.99 0.79
N GLY A 111 -7.67 12.40 0.67
CA GLY A 111 -6.57 11.80 1.42
C GLY A 111 -6.70 11.97 2.94
N ILE A 112 -7.16 13.14 3.41
CA ILE A 112 -7.49 13.39 4.82
C ILE A 112 -8.61 12.45 5.30
N GLY A 113 -9.67 12.31 4.50
CA GLY A 113 -10.77 11.37 4.77
C GLY A 113 -10.30 9.92 4.82
N GLY A 114 -9.49 9.50 3.84
CA GLY A 114 -8.87 8.18 3.78
C GLY A 114 -8.00 7.88 5.00
N ALA A 115 -7.22 8.86 5.47
CA ALA A 115 -6.35 8.72 6.64
C ALA A 115 -7.15 8.48 7.92
N ALA A 116 -8.35 9.06 8.02
CA ALA A 116 -9.26 8.81 9.14
C ALA A 116 -9.93 7.42 9.04
N ILE A 117 -10.23 6.97 7.82
CA ILE A 117 -10.96 5.70 7.59
C ILE A 117 -10.06 4.48 7.78
N MET A 118 -8.90 4.41 7.11
CA MET A 118 -8.06 3.20 7.07
C MET A 118 -7.69 2.64 8.46
N PRO A 119 -7.03 3.41 9.37
CA PRO A 119 -6.65 2.89 10.68
C PRO A 119 -7.88 2.58 11.54
N ALA A 120 -8.99 3.31 11.37
CA ALA A 120 -10.23 3.03 12.09
C ALA A 120 -10.83 1.69 11.68
N THR A 121 -10.79 1.32 10.39
CA THR A 121 -11.33 0.03 9.92
C THR A 121 -10.62 -1.15 10.56
N VAL A 122 -9.29 -1.21 10.47
CA VAL A 122 -8.48 -2.28 11.08
C VAL A 122 -8.70 -2.34 12.59
N SER A 123 -8.73 -1.18 13.24
CA SER A 123 -8.88 -1.08 14.68
C SER A 123 -10.26 -1.54 15.19
N ILE A 124 -11.35 -1.20 14.47
CA ILE A 124 -12.69 -1.69 14.78
C ILE A 124 -12.76 -3.20 14.53
N LEU A 125 -12.24 -3.69 13.41
CA LEU A 125 -12.21 -5.11 13.07
C LEU A 125 -11.57 -5.92 14.21
N ARG A 126 -10.40 -5.46 14.70
CA ARG A 126 -9.67 -6.10 15.80
C ARG A 126 -10.39 -6.04 17.15
N THR A 127 -11.28 -5.06 17.34
CA THR A 127 -12.08 -4.93 18.57
C THR A 127 -13.31 -5.84 18.54
N VAL A 128 -13.92 -6.00 17.36
CA VAL A 128 -15.17 -6.75 17.20
C VAL A 128 -14.91 -8.25 17.06
N PHE A 129 -13.82 -8.64 16.39
CA PHE A 129 -13.41 -10.04 16.27
C PHE A 129 -12.47 -10.40 17.42
N THR A 130 -13.03 -10.93 18.51
CA THR A 130 -12.28 -11.35 19.70
C THR A 130 -11.62 -12.71 19.52
N ASP A 131 -12.20 -13.59 18.71
CA ASP A 131 -11.59 -14.88 18.37
C ASP A 131 -10.43 -14.67 17.38
N ALA A 132 -9.26 -15.24 17.69
CA ALA A 132 -8.06 -15.04 16.90
C ALA A 132 -8.18 -15.58 15.46
N LYS A 133 -8.93 -16.67 15.23
CA LYS A 133 -9.14 -17.24 13.89
C LYS A 133 -10.09 -16.38 13.08
N GLU A 134 -11.21 -15.99 13.67
CA GLU A 134 -12.17 -15.12 12.99
C GLU A 134 -11.55 -13.75 12.70
N ARG A 135 -10.74 -13.21 13.61
CA ARG A 135 -9.99 -11.95 13.41
C ARG A 135 -9.01 -12.05 12.27
N ALA A 136 -8.24 -13.13 12.18
CA ALA A 136 -7.32 -13.36 11.07
C ALA A 136 -8.07 -13.51 9.74
N PHE A 137 -9.18 -14.26 9.73
CA PHE A 137 -10.05 -14.37 8.55
C PHE A 137 -10.61 -13.01 8.12
N ALA A 138 -11.11 -12.22 9.07
CA ALA A 138 -11.63 -10.89 8.83
C ALA A 138 -10.54 -9.96 8.25
N LEU A 139 -9.32 -9.98 8.79
CA LEU A 139 -8.19 -9.21 8.27
C LEU A 139 -7.78 -9.68 6.86
N ALA A 140 -7.85 -10.98 6.59
CA ALA A 140 -7.58 -11.53 5.26
C ALA A 140 -8.63 -11.07 4.23
N VAL A 141 -9.92 -11.10 4.59
CA VAL A 141 -11.01 -10.56 3.75
C VAL A 141 -10.85 -9.06 3.55
N TRP A 142 -10.47 -8.32 4.60
CA TRP A 142 -10.16 -6.90 4.51
C TRP A 142 -9.03 -6.66 3.50
N ALA A 143 -7.89 -7.33 3.62
CA ALA A 143 -6.76 -7.17 2.70
C ALA A 143 -7.12 -7.60 1.25
N ALA A 144 -7.90 -8.67 1.10
CA ALA A 144 -8.43 -9.12 -0.18
C ALA A 144 -9.23 -8.03 -0.89
N VAL A 145 -10.12 -7.38 -0.15
CA VAL A 145 -11.01 -6.35 -0.67
C VAL A 145 -10.25 -5.07 -0.99
N PHE A 146 -9.21 -4.73 -0.21
CA PHE A 146 -8.30 -3.63 -0.56
C PHE A 146 -7.66 -3.85 -1.92
N GLY A 147 -6.98 -4.99 -2.09
CA GLY A 147 -6.30 -5.35 -3.34
C GLY A 147 -7.27 -5.52 -4.51
N GLY A 148 -8.42 -6.15 -4.25
CA GLY A 148 -9.49 -6.28 -5.23
C GLY A 148 -10.01 -4.92 -5.69
N GLY A 149 -10.25 -3.97 -4.78
CA GLY A 149 -10.70 -2.63 -5.16
C GLY A 149 -9.69 -1.86 -6.00
N MET A 150 -8.38 -2.02 -5.75
CA MET A 150 -7.36 -1.45 -6.64
C MET A 150 -7.48 -2.01 -8.08
N ALA A 151 -7.77 -3.30 -8.22
CA ALA A 151 -7.96 -3.94 -9.52
C ALA A 151 -9.31 -3.61 -10.18
N PHE A 152 -10.38 -3.48 -9.40
CA PHE A 152 -11.72 -3.12 -9.89
C PHE A 152 -11.84 -1.65 -10.27
N GLY A 153 -11.04 -0.77 -9.66
CA GLY A 153 -11.10 0.67 -9.90
C GLY A 153 -10.99 1.04 -11.39
N PRO A 154 -9.97 0.60 -12.14
CA PRO A 154 -9.90 0.88 -13.57
C PRO A 154 -11.08 0.34 -14.40
N VAL A 155 -11.66 -0.79 -14.01
CA VAL A 155 -12.80 -1.40 -14.71
C VAL A 155 -14.06 -0.56 -14.52
N VAL A 156 -14.38 -0.26 -13.27
CA VAL A 156 -15.55 0.56 -12.92
C VAL A 156 -15.36 1.99 -13.40
N GLY A 157 -14.16 2.54 -13.25
CA GLY A 157 -13.76 3.84 -13.75
C GLY A 157 -13.90 3.94 -15.26
N GLY A 158 -13.41 2.96 -16.02
CA GLY A 158 -13.55 2.95 -17.48
C GLY A 158 -15.01 2.97 -17.93
N LEU A 159 -15.85 2.11 -17.34
CA LEU A 159 -17.29 2.06 -17.65
C LEU A 159 -18.01 3.37 -17.35
N LEU A 160 -17.68 4.02 -16.23
CA LEU A 160 -18.33 5.28 -15.84
C LEU A 160 -17.81 6.48 -16.64
N VAL A 161 -16.49 6.58 -16.80
CA VAL A 161 -15.85 7.73 -17.43
C VAL A 161 -16.12 7.76 -18.93
N GLN A 162 -16.23 6.60 -19.58
CA GLN A 162 -16.51 6.52 -21.02
C GLN A 162 -17.85 7.18 -21.39
N ASP A 163 -18.90 6.94 -20.60
CA ASP A 163 -20.26 7.40 -20.92
C ASP A 163 -20.64 8.71 -20.20
N TYR A 164 -20.06 8.97 -19.02
CA TYR A 164 -20.47 10.07 -18.13
C TYR A 164 -19.35 11.07 -17.80
N GLY A 165 -18.16 10.92 -18.38
CA GLY A 165 -17.01 11.80 -18.17
C GLY A 165 -16.32 11.60 -16.81
N TRP A 166 -15.20 12.30 -16.58
CA TRP A 166 -14.35 12.07 -15.40
C TRP A 166 -15.01 12.42 -14.06
N HIS A 167 -15.99 13.32 -14.03
CA HIS A 167 -16.73 13.66 -12.82
C HIS A 167 -17.46 12.45 -12.20
N SER A 168 -17.88 11.50 -13.04
CA SER A 168 -18.59 10.28 -12.61
C SER A 168 -17.77 9.41 -11.65
N ALA A 169 -16.44 9.45 -11.76
CA ALA A 169 -15.52 8.78 -10.84
C ALA A 169 -15.75 9.20 -9.39
N PHE A 170 -15.91 10.50 -9.16
CA PHE A 170 -16.15 11.06 -7.84
C PHE A 170 -17.61 10.94 -7.41
N LEU A 171 -18.53 10.97 -8.37
CA LEU A 171 -19.96 10.83 -8.09
C LEU A 171 -20.30 9.44 -7.55
N LEU A 172 -19.62 8.38 -8.04
CA LEU A 172 -19.75 7.01 -7.53
C LEU A 172 -19.49 6.91 -6.02
N ASN A 173 -18.58 7.73 -5.49
CA ASN A 173 -18.21 7.66 -4.09
C ASN A 173 -19.37 8.04 -3.16
N LEU A 174 -20.26 8.94 -3.59
CA LEU A 174 -21.34 9.48 -2.79
C LEU A 174 -22.41 8.44 -2.38
N PRO A 175 -23.03 7.68 -3.30
CA PRO A 175 -24.02 6.67 -2.92
C PRO A 175 -23.42 5.55 -2.08
N VAL A 176 -22.19 5.12 -2.39
CA VAL A 176 -21.49 4.07 -1.64
C VAL A 176 -21.17 4.54 -0.22
N ALA A 177 -20.63 5.76 -0.08
CA ALA A 177 -20.36 6.36 1.22
C ALA A 177 -21.66 6.55 2.04
N ALA A 178 -22.77 6.96 1.41
CA ALA A 178 -24.05 7.11 2.09
C ALA A 178 -24.55 5.78 2.70
N VAL A 179 -24.44 4.68 1.94
CA VAL A 179 -24.79 3.33 2.43
C VAL A 179 -23.88 2.92 3.59
N ILE A 180 -22.57 3.13 3.47
CA ILE A 180 -21.59 2.79 4.51
C ILE A 180 -21.83 3.62 5.78
N VAL A 181 -22.11 4.91 5.66
CA VAL A 181 -22.40 5.78 6.80
C VAL A 181 -23.70 5.36 7.49
N ALA A 182 -24.77 5.11 6.72
CA ALA A 182 -26.05 4.68 7.28
C ALA A 182 -25.92 3.34 8.02
N ALA A 183 -25.28 2.35 7.40
CA ALA A 183 -25.00 1.07 8.02
C ALA A 183 -24.03 1.21 9.21
N GLY A 184 -23.01 2.05 9.08
CA GLY A 184 -21.99 2.31 10.08
C GLY A 184 -22.57 2.91 11.36
N LEU A 185 -23.44 3.91 11.22
CA LEU A 185 -24.17 4.51 12.34
C LEU A 185 -25.01 3.47 13.08
N ARG A 186 -25.64 2.54 12.35
CA ARG A 186 -26.55 1.53 12.92
C ARG A 186 -25.85 0.35 13.58
N TYR A 187 -24.78 -0.16 12.97
CA TYR A 187 -24.20 -1.48 13.30
C TYR A 187 -22.80 -1.41 13.92
N LEU A 188 -22.01 -0.36 13.68
CA LEU A 188 -20.66 -0.29 14.26
C LEU A 188 -20.72 0.02 15.76
N PRO A 189 -19.97 -0.71 16.59
CA PRO A 189 -19.79 -0.37 17.99
C PRO A 189 -18.81 0.81 18.13
N GLU A 190 -19.01 1.61 19.17
CA GLU A 190 -18.04 2.65 19.55
C GLU A 190 -16.98 2.05 20.47
N SER A 191 -15.71 2.36 20.23
CA SER A 191 -14.60 1.95 21.07
C SER A 191 -13.52 3.04 21.13
N ARG A 192 -12.96 3.25 22.32
CA ARG A 192 -11.96 4.30 22.62
C ARG A 192 -10.93 3.78 23.61
N SER A 193 -9.71 4.31 23.57
CA SER A 193 -8.66 3.94 24.53
C SER A 193 -8.90 4.59 25.90
N PRO A 194 -8.85 3.82 27.00
CA PRO A 194 -9.00 4.34 28.36
C PRO A 194 -7.93 5.37 28.77
N ARG A 195 -6.76 5.38 28.11
CA ARG A 195 -5.62 6.27 28.43
C ARG A 195 -5.71 7.67 27.80
N SER A 196 -6.68 7.93 26.94
CA SER A 196 -6.69 9.13 26.08
C SER A 196 -7.12 10.44 26.77
N THR A 197 -7.06 10.52 28.10
CA THR A 197 -7.58 11.64 28.90
C THR A 197 -6.62 12.82 29.07
N GLY A 198 -5.36 12.72 28.61
CA GLY A 198 -4.33 13.78 28.74
C GLY A 198 -4.45 14.95 27.75
N ALA A 199 -3.60 15.96 27.89
CA ALA A 199 -3.47 17.05 26.92
C ALA A 199 -3.07 16.50 25.53
N TRP A 200 -3.61 17.09 24.46
CA TRP A 200 -3.30 16.67 23.09
C TRP A 200 -1.95 17.24 22.62
N ASP A 201 -1.08 16.39 22.08
CA ASP A 201 0.26 16.79 21.64
C ASP A 201 0.24 17.38 20.22
N TRP A 202 -0.23 18.63 20.09
CA TRP A 202 -0.25 19.35 18.81
C TRP A 202 1.12 19.46 18.15
N TRP A 203 2.18 19.58 18.94
CA TRP A 203 3.56 19.61 18.43
C TRP A 203 3.98 18.27 17.83
N GLY A 204 3.64 17.16 18.50
CA GLY A 204 3.88 15.83 17.96
C GLY A 204 3.11 15.58 16.66
N VAL A 205 1.87 16.08 16.56
CA VAL A 205 1.09 16.03 15.31
C VAL A 205 1.83 16.76 14.19
N GLY A 206 2.24 18.02 14.44
CA GLY A 206 2.99 18.80 13.44
C GLY A 206 4.28 18.11 13.00
N GLN A 207 5.05 17.58 13.95
CA GLN A 207 6.30 16.86 13.66
C GLN A 207 6.08 15.57 12.87
N SER A 208 5.04 14.81 13.21
CA SER A 208 4.66 13.59 12.49
C SER A 208 4.21 13.91 11.07
N VAL A 209 3.34 14.91 10.90
CA VAL A 209 2.83 15.31 9.58
C VAL A 209 3.95 15.79 8.68
N VAL A 210 4.77 16.73 9.17
CA VAL A 210 5.93 17.23 8.41
C VAL A 210 6.91 16.11 8.10
N GLY A 211 7.21 15.26 9.08
CA GLY A 211 8.14 14.15 8.92
C GLY A 211 7.67 13.13 7.89
N MET A 212 6.41 12.70 7.96
CA MET A 212 5.84 11.71 7.04
C MET A 212 5.64 12.27 5.64
N LEU A 213 5.19 13.52 5.49
CA LEU A 213 5.07 14.19 4.19
C LEU A 213 6.44 14.35 3.52
N ALA A 214 7.44 14.80 4.27
CA ALA A 214 8.79 14.95 3.75
C ALA A 214 9.42 13.59 3.41
N LEU A 215 9.11 12.54 4.18
CA LEU A 215 9.58 11.19 3.91
C LEU A 215 8.96 10.64 2.62
N ALA A 216 7.63 10.61 2.53
CA ALA A 216 6.91 10.10 1.37
C ALA A 216 7.24 10.93 0.11
N GLY A 217 7.25 12.26 0.23
CA GLY A 217 7.63 13.16 -0.85
C GLY A 217 9.08 13.00 -1.29
N GLY A 218 10.01 12.86 -0.34
CA GLY A 218 11.44 12.64 -0.62
C GLY A 218 11.69 11.32 -1.36
N ILE A 219 11.08 10.23 -0.90
CA ILE A 219 11.16 8.91 -1.55
C ILE A 219 10.61 8.98 -2.98
N LYS A 220 9.45 9.61 -3.15
CA LYS A 220 8.82 9.75 -4.46
C LYS A 220 9.64 10.60 -5.43
N GLN A 221 10.13 11.74 -4.95
CA GLN A 221 10.95 12.65 -5.75
C GLN A 221 12.29 12.00 -6.13
N LEU A 222 12.84 11.16 -5.26
CA LEU A 222 14.06 10.39 -5.54
C LEU A 222 13.85 9.40 -6.69
N GLY A 223 12.71 8.71 -6.70
CA GLY A 223 12.34 7.82 -7.80
C GLY A 223 12.10 8.54 -9.12
N LYS A 224 11.58 9.78 -9.07
CA LYS A 224 11.26 10.57 -10.26
C LYS A 224 12.46 11.30 -10.87
N SER A 225 13.22 12.01 -10.04
CA SER A 225 14.28 12.94 -10.49
C SER A 225 15.66 12.34 -10.38
N GLY A 226 15.75 11.13 -9.82
CA GLY A 226 16.99 10.43 -9.55
C GLY A 226 17.80 11.04 -8.40
N VAL A 227 18.96 10.45 -8.18
CA VAL A 227 19.85 10.79 -7.05
C VAL A 227 20.62 12.10 -7.22
N ALA A 228 20.64 12.66 -8.43
CA ALA A 228 21.40 13.88 -8.76
C ALA A 228 20.64 15.17 -8.37
N ASP A 229 19.31 15.11 -8.23
CA ASP A 229 18.50 16.23 -7.77
C ASP A 229 18.70 16.44 -6.25
N PRO A 230 19.06 17.65 -5.77
CA PRO A 230 19.20 17.93 -4.34
C PRO A 230 17.87 17.93 -3.58
N LEU A 231 16.73 18.17 -4.24
CA LEU A 231 15.42 18.27 -3.60
C LEU A 231 15.01 17.00 -2.83
N PRO A 232 15.08 15.77 -3.40
CA PRO A 232 14.79 14.56 -2.64
C PRO A 232 15.60 14.43 -1.35
N TRP A 233 16.90 14.73 -1.40
CA TRP A 233 17.79 14.65 -0.24
C TRP A 233 17.45 15.69 0.83
N ALA A 234 17.07 16.90 0.41
CA ALA A 234 16.60 17.94 1.33
C ALA A 234 15.31 17.50 2.04
N LEU A 235 14.36 16.91 1.32
CA LEU A 235 13.11 16.36 1.90
C LEU A 235 13.41 15.20 2.87
N LEU A 236 14.28 14.27 2.49
CA LEU A 236 14.69 13.16 3.36
C LEU A 236 15.43 13.65 4.61
N LEU A 237 16.22 14.72 4.50
CA LEU A 237 16.87 15.34 5.66
C LEU A 237 15.84 15.99 6.60
N VAL A 238 14.86 16.71 6.05
CA VAL A 238 13.74 17.27 6.83
C VAL A 238 12.97 16.15 7.52
N ALA A 239 12.68 15.07 6.82
CA ALA A 239 12.04 13.89 7.38
C ALA A 239 12.85 13.29 8.55
N ALA A 240 14.15 13.07 8.34
CA ALA A 240 15.04 12.52 9.36
C ALA A 240 15.07 13.40 10.62
N VAL A 241 15.18 14.71 10.46
CA VAL A 241 15.18 15.66 11.59
C VAL A 241 13.82 15.67 12.29
N ALA A 242 12.72 15.86 11.55
CA ALA A 242 11.38 15.97 12.11
C ALA A 242 10.95 14.70 12.84
N LEU A 243 11.18 13.52 12.24
CA LEU A 243 10.85 12.23 12.84
C LEU A 243 11.77 11.89 14.03
N THR A 244 13.06 12.27 14.00
CA THR A 244 13.95 12.10 15.16
C THR A 244 13.48 12.94 16.34
N VAL A 245 13.10 14.19 16.10
CA VAL A 245 12.56 15.08 17.15
C VAL A 245 11.22 14.54 17.65
N PHE A 246 10.35 14.06 16.76
CA PHE A 246 9.10 13.39 17.11
C PHE A 246 9.33 12.20 18.04
N VAL A 247 10.19 11.26 17.67
CA VAL A 247 10.50 10.07 18.49
C VAL A 247 11.08 10.46 19.85
N ARG A 248 12.00 11.43 19.90
CA ARG A 248 12.56 11.93 21.17
C ARG A 248 11.51 12.57 22.06
N ARG A 249 10.49 13.21 21.48
CA ARG A 249 9.36 13.79 22.22
C ARG A 249 8.42 12.70 22.72
N GLN A 250 7.99 11.77 21.85
CA GLN A 250 7.08 10.69 22.20
C GLN A 250 7.66 9.76 23.27
N THR A 251 8.98 9.56 23.31
CA THR A 251 9.63 8.79 24.38
C THR A 251 9.64 9.48 25.75
N ARG A 252 9.33 10.78 25.83
CA ARG A 252 9.31 11.57 27.08
C ARG A 252 7.89 11.88 27.59
N LEU A 253 6.87 11.74 26.74
CA LEU A 253 5.48 12.03 27.10
C LEU A 253 4.84 10.88 27.86
N ASP A 254 3.98 11.22 28.82
CA ASP A 254 3.20 10.23 29.56
C ASP A 254 2.10 9.61 28.69
N ASN A 255 1.51 10.39 27.78
CA ASN A 255 0.49 9.94 26.83
C ASN A 255 0.92 10.32 25.40
N PRO A 256 1.84 9.56 24.80
CA PRO A 256 2.30 9.82 23.44
C PRO A 256 1.23 9.51 22.40
N LEU A 257 1.30 10.18 21.25
CA LEU A 257 0.50 9.90 20.05
C LEU A 257 0.80 8.52 19.48
N LEU A 258 2.08 8.14 19.51
CA LEU A 258 2.58 6.86 19.02
C LEU A 258 3.50 6.24 20.07
N GLN A 259 3.17 5.02 20.52
CA GLN A 259 3.95 4.29 21.51
C GLN A 259 5.24 3.71 20.91
N VAL A 260 6.19 4.58 20.57
CA VAL A 260 7.50 4.21 19.99
C VAL A 260 8.33 3.31 20.92
N ARG A 261 8.04 3.31 22.22
CA ARG A 261 8.67 2.40 23.19
C ARG A 261 8.32 0.92 22.93
N LEU A 262 7.29 0.62 22.13
CA LEU A 262 6.99 -0.74 21.71
C LEU A 262 8.15 -1.38 20.93
N PHE A 263 8.94 -0.60 20.19
CA PHE A 263 10.15 -1.08 19.50
C PHE A 263 11.27 -1.54 20.46
N ALA A 264 11.19 -1.22 21.76
CA ALA A 264 12.10 -1.81 22.74
C ALA A 264 11.80 -3.31 22.97
N LYS A 265 10.60 -3.79 22.63
CA LYS A 265 10.24 -5.21 22.72
C LYS A 265 10.74 -5.94 21.46
N PRO A 266 11.62 -6.96 21.59
CA PRO A 266 12.17 -7.67 20.43
C PRO A 266 11.08 -8.23 19.50
N ALA A 267 10.03 -8.85 20.06
CA ALA A 267 8.93 -9.40 19.27
C ALA A 267 8.22 -8.35 18.41
N PHE A 268 8.04 -7.13 18.94
CA PHE A 268 7.41 -6.03 18.20
C PHE A 268 8.30 -5.54 17.07
N SER A 269 9.59 -5.28 17.34
CA SER A 269 10.54 -4.80 16.32
C SER A 269 10.75 -5.81 15.20
N VAL A 270 10.80 -7.10 15.54
CA VAL A 270 10.93 -8.17 14.55
C VAL A 270 9.68 -8.28 13.71
N ALA A 271 8.49 -8.24 14.32
CA ALA A 271 7.23 -8.25 13.59
C ALA A 271 7.11 -7.04 12.64
N ALA A 272 7.45 -5.84 13.10
CA ALA A 272 7.47 -4.64 12.27
C ALA A 272 8.44 -4.77 11.09
N THR A 273 9.65 -5.31 11.33
CA THR A 273 10.64 -5.58 10.27
C THR A 273 10.14 -6.62 9.27
N ALA A 274 9.47 -7.67 9.75
CA ALA A 274 8.87 -8.73 8.96
C ALA A 274 7.61 -8.28 8.17
N ILE A 275 7.09 -7.09 8.43
CA ILE A 275 6.06 -6.43 7.61
C ILE A 275 6.75 -5.49 6.62
N PHE A 276 7.61 -4.61 7.12
CA PHE A 276 8.25 -3.56 6.34
C PHE A 276 9.11 -4.09 5.18
N LEU A 277 10.06 -5.00 5.44
CA LEU A 277 11.00 -5.48 4.40
C LEU A 277 10.29 -6.23 3.25
N PRO A 278 9.36 -7.16 3.51
CA PRO A 278 8.50 -7.72 2.48
C PRO A 278 7.72 -6.70 1.64
N MET A 279 7.23 -5.63 2.27
CA MET A 279 6.45 -4.61 1.56
C MET A 279 7.30 -3.76 0.63
N VAL A 280 8.57 -3.53 0.96
CA VAL A 280 9.56 -2.96 0.02
C VAL A 280 9.67 -3.83 -1.24
N GLY A 281 9.73 -5.15 -1.08
CA GLY A 281 9.74 -6.06 -2.22
C GLY A 281 8.43 -6.07 -3.01
N MET A 282 7.30 -6.25 -2.34
CA MET A 282 5.98 -6.39 -2.98
C MET A 282 5.56 -5.14 -3.75
N GLY A 283 5.74 -3.95 -3.19
CA GLY A 283 5.37 -2.69 -3.87
C GLY A 283 6.12 -2.52 -5.19
N ALA A 284 7.44 -2.76 -5.18
CA ALA A 284 8.27 -2.71 -6.38
C ALA A 284 7.88 -3.78 -7.41
N ILE A 285 7.69 -5.03 -6.98
CA ILE A 285 7.36 -6.15 -7.87
C ILE A 285 6.04 -5.88 -8.57
N LEU A 286 4.98 -5.55 -7.82
CA LEU A 286 3.66 -5.31 -8.40
C LEU A 286 3.70 -4.16 -9.41
N PHE A 287 4.42 -3.08 -9.10
CA PHE A 287 4.60 -1.96 -10.03
C PHE A 287 5.33 -2.41 -11.32
N LEU A 288 6.49 -3.02 -11.19
CA LEU A 288 7.34 -3.40 -12.33
C LEU A 288 6.72 -4.49 -13.20
N VAL A 289 6.06 -5.51 -12.60
CA VAL A 289 5.33 -6.57 -13.32
C VAL A 289 4.14 -5.98 -14.07
N THR A 290 3.42 -5.03 -13.48
CA THR A 290 2.29 -4.36 -14.15
C THR A 290 2.74 -3.61 -15.42
N GLN A 291 3.89 -2.95 -15.36
CA GLN A 291 4.51 -2.33 -16.54
C GLN A 291 4.99 -3.39 -17.55
N TRP A 292 5.53 -4.51 -17.08
CA TRP A 292 5.96 -5.61 -17.95
C TRP A 292 4.78 -6.25 -18.69
N PHE A 293 3.64 -6.48 -18.02
CA PHE A 293 2.43 -6.98 -18.66
C PHE A 293 1.91 -6.04 -19.74
N GLN A 294 1.95 -4.73 -19.51
CA GLN A 294 1.41 -3.77 -20.48
C GLN A 294 2.37 -3.51 -21.64
N TYR A 295 3.62 -3.16 -21.34
CA TYR A 295 4.57 -2.75 -22.37
C TYR A 295 5.41 -3.92 -22.91
N GLY A 296 5.72 -4.90 -22.05
CA GLY A 296 6.46 -6.11 -22.43
C GLY A 296 5.62 -7.09 -23.23
N GLU A 297 4.44 -7.43 -22.71
CA GLU A 297 3.55 -8.43 -23.31
C GLU A 297 2.40 -7.83 -24.15
N GLY A 298 2.23 -6.51 -24.13
CA GLY A 298 1.17 -5.83 -24.89
C GLY A 298 -0.24 -6.03 -24.33
N TYR A 299 -0.38 -6.46 -23.08
CA TYR A 299 -1.70 -6.62 -22.45
C TYR A 299 -2.35 -5.26 -22.19
N THR A 300 -3.67 -5.20 -22.34
CA THR A 300 -4.43 -4.03 -21.89
C THR A 300 -4.31 -3.84 -20.36
N PRO A 301 -4.55 -2.64 -19.82
CA PRO A 301 -4.53 -2.42 -18.37
C PRO A 301 -5.46 -3.36 -17.59
N LEU A 302 -6.64 -3.68 -18.15
CA LEU A 302 -7.58 -4.64 -17.57
C LEU A 302 -6.99 -6.05 -17.52
N GLU A 303 -6.40 -6.50 -18.62
CA GLU A 303 -5.78 -7.81 -18.73
C GLU A 303 -4.57 -7.96 -17.81
N ALA A 304 -3.76 -6.90 -17.67
CA ALA A 304 -2.65 -6.85 -16.73
C ALA A 304 -3.17 -6.99 -15.28
N GLY A 305 -4.23 -6.26 -14.92
CA GLY A 305 -4.87 -6.36 -13.60
C GLY A 305 -5.40 -7.77 -13.31
N LEU A 306 -6.08 -8.41 -14.27
CA LEU A 306 -6.56 -9.80 -14.13
C LEU A 306 -5.40 -10.80 -13.98
N ARG A 307 -4.30 -10.59 -14.69
CA ARG A 307 -3.09 -11.42 -14.64
C ARG A 307 -2.29 -11.26 -13.34
N LEU A 308 -2.54 -10.20 -12.57
CA LEU A 308 -1.97 -10.03 -11.23
C LEU A 308 -2.72 -10.83 -10.16
N LEU A 309 -3.95 -11.27 -10.41
CA LEU A 309 -4.82 -11.96 -9.44
C LEU A 309 -4.22 -13.20 -8.75
N PRO A 310 -3.31 -14.00 -9.36
CA PRO A 310 -2.73 -15.14 -8.67
C PRO A 310 -2.09 -14.77 -7.31
N ALA A 311 -1.45 -13.61 -7.21
CA ALA A 311 -0.84 -13.15 -5.94
C ALA A 311 -1.86 -12.89 -4.81
N PRO A 312 -2.86 -11.99 -4.96
CA PRO A 312 -3.85 -11.77 -3.91
C PRO A 312 -4.70 -13.02 -3.62
N LEU A 313 -5.04 -13.84 -4.61
CA LEU A 313 -5.79 -15.08 -4.38
C LEU A 313 -5.01 -16.08 -3.51
N ALA A 314 -3.72 -16.28 -3.84
CA ALA A 314 -2.83 -17.13 -3.05
C ALA A 314 -2.60 -16.56 -1.64
N LEU A 315 -2.46 -15.24 -1.52
CA LEU A 315 -2.35 -14.54 -0.23
C LEU A 315 -3.56 -14.82 0.65
N ILE A 316 -4.78 -14.73 0.12
CA ILE A 316 -6.01 -15.01 0.86
C ILE A 316 -6.02 -16.45 1.34
N ALA A 317 -5.81 -17.41 0.43
CA ALA A 317 -5.81 -18.83 0.74
C ALA A 317 -4.79 -19.17 1.85
N ALA A 318 -3.58 -18.63 1.73
CA ALA A 318 -2.52 -18.84 2.71
C ALA A 318 -2.79 -18.16 4.07
N SER A 319 -3.37 -16.95 4.06
CA SER A 319 -3.75 -16.22 5.27
C SER A 319 -4.83 -16.98 6.06
N MET A 320 -5.73 -17.70 5.38
CA MET A 320 -6.73 -18.56 6.05
C MET A 320 -6.11 -19.79 6.72
N VAL A 321 -4.99 -20.30 6.18
CA VAL A 321 -4.28 -21.47 6.73
C VAL A 321 -3.34 -21.07 7.88
N ALA A 322 -2.81 -19.84 7.86
CA ALA A 322 -1.82 -19.36 8.83
C ALA A 322 -2.25 -19.50 10.32
N PRO A 323 -3.49 -19.18 10.74
CA PRO A 323 -3.93 -19.40 12.12
C PRO A 323 -3.85 -20.86 12.54
N SER A 324 -4.25 -21.80 11.67
CA SER A 324 -4.17 -23.23 11.95
C SER A 324 -2.73 -23.71 12.09
N LEU A 325 -1.80 -23.13 11.31
CA LEU A 325 -0.36 -23.39 11.45
C LEU A 325 0.17 -22.86 12.77
N MET A 326 -0.23 -21.66 13.19
CA MET A 326 0.18 -21.08 14.49
C MET A 326 -0.36 -21.85 15.71
N GLN A 327 -1.45 -22.61 15.56
CA GLN A 327 -1.92 -23.51 16.62
C GLN A 327 -1.05 -24.76 16.77
N ARG A 328 -0.42 -25.21 15.68
CA ARG A 328 0.38 -26.45 15.65
C ARG A 328 1.87 -26.19 15.82
N TYR A 329 2.35 -25.05 15.34
CA TYR A 329 3.77 -24.69 15.28
C TYR A 329 4.02 -23.33 15.93
N ALA A 330 5.23 -23.13 16.46
CA ALA A 330 5.61 -21.84 17.04
C ALA A 330 5.68 -20.72 15.99
N ILE A 331 5.36 -19.49 16.39
CA ILE A 331 5.30 -18.29 15.53
C ILE A 331 6.54 -18.14 14.67
N ARG A 332 7.72 -18.32 15.28
CA ARG A 332 9.02 -18.26 14.61
C ARG A 332 9.11 -19.14 13.35
N HIS A 333 8.63 -20.38 13.43
CA HIS A 333 8.73 -21.32 12.31
C HIS A 333 7.72 -20.98 11.22
N VAL A 334 6.50 -20.60 11.60
CA VAL A 334 5.44 -20.26 10.64
C VAL A 334 5.77 -18.96 9.90
N LEU A 335 6.18 -17.91 10.63
CA LEU A 335 6.58 -16.64 10.04
C LEU A 335 7.84 -16.80 9.17
N GLY A 336 8.87 -17.49 9.69
CA GLY A 336 10.10 -17.73 8.95
C GLY A 336 9.85 -18.51 7.65
N ALA A 337 9.04 -19.57 7.70
CA ALA A 337 8.67 -20.34 6.51
C ALA A 337 7.88 -19.48 5.51
N GLY A 338 6.91 -18.69 5.98
CA GLY A 338 6.17 -17.75 5.12
C GLY A 338 7.09 -16.76 4.40
N LEU A 339 8.05 -16.17 5.12
CA LEU A 339 9.04 -15.24 4.56
C LEU A 339 10.01 -15.90 3.57
N VAL A 340 10.40 -17.16 3.80
CA VAL A 340 11.22 -17.93 2.84
C VAL A 340 10.43 -18.27 1.58
N VAL A 341 9.17 -18.70 1.71
CA VAL A 341 8.29 -18.95 0.56
C VAL A 341 8.06 -17.66 -0.22
N LEU A 342 7.88 -16.54 0.48
CA LEU A 342 7.76 -15.22 -0.14
C LEU A 342 9.02 -14.88 -0.93
N ALA A 343 10.20 -15.02 -0.32
CA ALA A 343 11.48 -14.78 -0.96
C ALA A 343 11.68 -15.64 -2.21
N ALA A 344 11.29 -16.92 -2.14
CA ALA A 344 11.34 -17.83 -3.28
C ALA A 344 10.44 -17.35 -4.42
N GLY A 345 9.20 -16.94 -4.12
CA GLY A 345 8.29 -16.38 -5.12
C GLY A 345 8.80 -15.11 -5.77
N MET A 346 9.43 -14.23 -4.98
CA MET A 346 10.07 -13.01 -5.49
C MET A 346 11.29 -13.33 -6.36
N ALA A 347 12.13 -14.29 -5.98
CA ALA A 347 13.34 -14.65 -6.74
C ALA A 347 13.08 -15.52 -7.97
N LEU A 348 11.91 -16.17 -8.06
CA LEU A 348 11.59 -17.16 -9.09
C LEU A 348 11.69 -16.63 -10.54
N PRO A 349 11.24 -15.40 -10.88
CA PRO A 349 11.39 -14.90 -12.24
C PRO A 349 12.86 -14.78 -12.67
N TRP A 350 13.74 -14.35 -11.76
CA TRP A 350 15.18 -14.28 -12.05
C TRP A 350 15.78 -15.64 -12.35
N THR A 351 15.41 -16.67 -11.58
CA THR A 351 15.94 -18.01 -11.78
C THR A 351 15.41 -18.63 -13.07
N LEU A 352 14.12 -18.47 -13.37
CA LEU A 352 13.51 -19.02 -14.59
C LEU A 352 14.08 -18.39 -15.86
N GLN A 353 14.37 -17.09 -15.85
CA GLN A 353 14.96 -16.37 -16.98
C GLN A 353 16.32 -16.96 -17.42
N GLN A 354 17.05 -17.62 -16.53
CA GLN A 354 18.35 -18.22 -16.88
C GLN A 354 18.21 -19.48 -17.75
N PHE A 355 17.02 -20.06 -17.82
CA PHE A 355 16.77 -21.34 -18.50
C PHE A 355 15.77 -21.24 -19.65
N THR A 356 14.85 -20.27 -19.61
CA THR A 356 13.77 -20.13 -20.58
C THR A 356 13.32 -18.67 -20.70
N ASP A 357 12.65 -18.36 -21.80
CA ASP A 357 12.01 -17.06 -21.97
C ASP A 357 10.86 -16.91 -20.97
N LEU A 358 10.82 -15.75 -20.31
CA LEU A 358 9.79 -15.44 -19.33
C LEU A 358 8.48 -15.12 -20.05
N GLY A 359 7.49 -15.98 -19.86
CA GLY A 359 6.11 -15.72 -20.23
C GLY A 359 5.19 -15.58 -19.02
N TYR A 360 3.91 -15.27 -19.27
CA TYR A 360 2.90 -15.18 -18.24
C TYR A 360 2.83 -16.39 -17.28
N PRO A 361 2.93 -17.67 -17.71
CA PRO A 361 2.87 -18.81 -16.78
C PRO A 361 3.96 -18.78 -15.70
N ALA A 362 5.17 -18.35 -16.06
CA ALA A 362 6.28 -18.19 -15.11
C ALA A 362 5.97 -17.12 -14.08
N PHE A 363 5.46 -15.97 -14.52
CA PHE A 363 5.02 -14.90 -13.64
C PHE A 363 3.83 -15.29 -12.77
N ALA A 364 2.83 -15.99 -13.31
CA ALA A 364 1.69 -16.47 -12.55
C ALA A 364 2.13 -17.44 -11.43
N ALA A 365 3.07 -18.34 -11.72
CA ALA A 365 3.67 -19.22 -10.71
C ALA A 365 4.43 -18.42 -9.64
N ALA A 366 5.27 -17.46 -10.04
CA ALA A 366 6.01 -16.59 -9.12
C ALA A 366 5.07 -15.76 -8.23
N LEU A 367 4.05 -15.14 -8.81
CA LEU A 367 3.00 -14.38 -8.12
C LEU A 367 2.22 -15.27 -7.15
N THR A 368 1.91 -16.52 -7.53
CA THR A 368 1.24 -17.48 -6.65
C THR A 368 2.11 -17.83 -5.45
N VAL A 369 3.37 -18.20 -5.66
CA VAL A 369 4.30 -18.54 -4.56
C VAL A 369 4.55 -17.33 -3.67
N MET A 370 4.74 -16.15 -4.27
CA MET A 370 4.86 -14.88 -3.56
C MET A 370 3.62 -14.62 -2.70
N GLY A 371 2.41 -14.77 -3.27
CA GLY A 371 1.16 -14.63 -2.56
C GLY A 371 1.01 -15.60 -1.39
N LEU A 372 1.33 -16.88 -1.58
CA LEU A 372 1.30 -17.89 -0.52
C LEU A 372 2.21 -17.51 0.65
N GLY A 373 3.45 -17.11 0.35
CA GLY A 373 4.42 -16.68 1.35
C GLY A 373 3.98 -15.40 2.07
N ALA A 374 3.51 -14.41 1.29
CA ALA A 374 3.01 -13.14 1.80
C ALA A 374 1.84 -13.36 2.76
N GLY A 375 0.86 -14.19 2.39
CA GLY A 375 -0.32 -14.44 3.23
C GLY A 375 0.01 -15.07 4.58
N ILE A 376 0.94 -16.01 4.61
CA ILE A 376 1.45 -16.55 5.90
C ILE A 376 2.21 -15.46 6.66
N ALA A 377 3.18 -14.82 6.02
CA ALA A 377 4.09 -13.91 6.68
C ALA A 377 3.37 -12.68 7.25
N THR A 378 2.54 -12.00 6.46
CA THR A 378 1.82 -10.79 6.90
C THR A 378 0.82 -11.13 8.00
N THR A 379 0.09 -12.24 7.89
CA THR A 379 -0.87 -12.66 8.92
C THR A 379 -0.17 -12.94 10.25
N VAL A 380 0.91 -13.73 10.23
CA VAL A 380 1.63 -14.09 11.47
C VAL A 380 2.37 -12.88 12.05
N ALA A 381 2.98 -12.04 11.21
CA ALA A 381 3.64 -10.83 11.67
C ALA A 381 2.65 -9.83 12.28
N SER A 382 1.49 -9.62 11.65
CA SER A 382 0.41 -8.77 12.16
C SER A 382 -0.07 -9.23 13.54
N VAL A 383 -0.35 -10.53 13.69
CA VAL A 383 -0.75 -11.11 15.00
C VAL A 383 0.35 -10.90 16.04
N THR A 384 1.61 -11.14 15.67
CA THR A 384 2.76 -10.98 16.59
C THR A 384 2.95 -9.53 17.02
N LEU A 385 2.82 -8.59 16.08
CA LEU A 385 2.95 -7.15 16.34
C LEU A 385 1.88 -6.67 17.33
N VAL A 386 0.63 -7.08 17.10
CA VAL A 386 -0.52 -6.69 17.93
C VAL A 386 -0.45 -7.33 19.31
N SER A 387 -0.21 -8.64 19.39
CA SER A 387 -0.13 -9.36 20.67
C SER A 387 1.08 -8.91 21.51
N ALA A 388 2.10 -8.30 20.92
CA ALA A 388 3.20 -7.67 21.64
C ALA A 388 2.82 -6.31 22.26
N ALA A 389 1.73 -5.68 21.82
CA ALA A 389 1.24 -4.40 22.33
C ALA A 389 0.19 -4.60 23.43
N PRO A 390 0.23 -3.82 24.54
CA PRO A 390 -0.86 -3.84 25.52
C PRO A 390 -2.21 -3.50 24.86
N ALA A 391 -3.33 -4.00 25.41
CA ALA A 391 -4.68 -3.76 24.87
C ALA A 391 -5.02 -2.27 24.68
N ALA A 392 -4.45 -1.39 25.51
CA ALA A 392 -4.62 0.06 25.42
C ALA A 392 -3.86 0.72 24.26
N GLU A 393 -2.97 -0.01 23.57
CA GLU A 393 -2.01 0.48 22.56
C GLU A 393 -2.15 -0.23 21.19
N VAL A 394 -3.20 -1.05 21.01
CA VAL A 394 -3.45 -1.84 19.78
C VAL A 394 -3.55 -0.97 18.52
N SER A 395 -4.08 0.22 18.68
CA SER A 395 -4.18 1.29 17.69
C SER A 395 -2.85 1.92 17.30
N SER A 396 -1.94 2.14 18.27
CA SER A 396 -0.56 2.55 17.99
C SER A 396 0.16 1.46 17.19
N ALA A 397 -0.02 0.19 17.58
CA ALA A 397 0.52 -0.94 16.83
C ALA A 397 -0.05 -1.01 15.40
N ALA A 398 -1.36 -0.82 15.23
CA ALA A 398 -2.01 -0.78 13.92
C ALA A 398 -1.54 0.42 13.06
N ALA A 399 -1.35 1.60 13.64
CA ALA A 399 -0.81 2.75 12.92
C ALA A 399 0.64 2.53 12.46
N ILE A 400 1.47 1.89 13.30
CA ILE A 400 2.84 1.49 12.94
C ILE A 400 2.81 0.47 11.80
N GLU A 401 1.93 -0.52 11.89
CA GLU A 401 1.75 -1.54 10.85
C GLU A 401 1.38 -0.94 9.49
N GLU A 402 0.37 -0.07 9.45
CA GLU A 402 -0.04 0.63 8.23
C GLU A 402 1.08 1.54 7.71
N THR A 403 1.82 2.19 8.61
CA THR A 403 3.01 2.96 8.22
C THR A 403 4.06 2.07 7.57
N CYS A 404 4.28 0.85 8.09
CA CYS A 404 5.20 -0.12 7.49
C CYS A 404 4.74 -0.58 6.10
N TYR A 405 3.43 -0.78 5.90
CA TYR A 405 2.86 -1.13 4.60
C TYR A 405 3.07 -0.03 3.56
N GLU A 406 2.62 1.18 3.86
CA GLU A 406 2.68 2.33 2.96
C GLU A 406 4.12 2.75 2.66
N LEU A 407 4.92 2.94 3.72
CA LEU A 407 6.31 3.36 3.57
C LEU A 407 7.15 2.28 2.89
N GLY A 408 6.94 1.01 3.25
CA GLY A 408 7.62 -0.12 2.63
C GLY A 408 7.36 -0.14 1.13
N SER A 409 6.08 -0.16 0.73
CA SER A 409 5.67 -0.17 -0.68
C SER A 409 6.26 1.00 -1.47
N ALA A 410 6.15 2.23 -0.93
CA ALA A 410 6.68 3.43 -1.56
C ALA A 410 8.22 3.40 -1.71
N MET A 411 8.94 2.98 -0.66
CA MET A 411 10.39 2.80 -0.71
C MET A 411 10.82 1.74 -1.70
N GLY A 412 10.03 0.66 -1.83
CA GLY A 412 10.22 -0.37 -2.83
C GLY A 412 10.22 0.19 -4.24
N VAL A 413 9.12 0.85 -4.61
CA VAL A 413 8.96 1.46 -5.94
C VAL A 413 10.08 2.47 -6.21
N ALA A 414 10.47 3.28 -5.22
CA ALA A 414 11.54 4.25 -5.39
C ALA A 414 12.91 3.58 -5.55
N VAL A 415 13.33 2.69 -4.64
CA VAL A 415 14.69 2.13 -4.61
C VAL A 415 14.86 1.01 -5.65
N LEU A 416 14.01 -0.02 -5.58
CA LEU A 416 14.10 -1.15 -6.49
C LEU A 416 13.63 -0.76 -7.89
N GLY A 417 12.61 0.10 -8.01
CA GLY A 417 12.18 0.64 -9.31
C GLY A 417 13.23 1.53 -9.95
N SER A 418 13.90 2.43 -9.20
CA SER A 418 15.04 3.19 -9.76
C SER A 418 16.20 2.30 -10.16
N THR A 419 16.44 1.22 -9.41
CA THR A 419 17.49 0.25 -9.77
C THR A 419 17.12 -0.48 -11.06
N ALA A 420 15.87 -0.93 -11.21
CA ALA A 420 15.36 -1.50 -12.46
C ALA A 420 15.43 -0.49 -13.62
N ALA A 421 15.08 0.79 -13.41
CA ALA A 421 15.20 1.82 -14.42
C ALA A 421 16.66 2.09 -14.83
N ALA A 422 17.60 2.02 -13.89
CA ALA A 422 19.04 2.13 -14.19
C ALA A 422 19.55 0.93 -14.99
N LEU A 423 19.12 -0.28 -14.63
CA LEU A 423 19.43 -1.50 -15.37
C LEU A 423 18.82 -1.48 -16.77
N TYR A 424 17.58 -0.99 -16.91
CA TYR A 424 16.91 -0.80 -18.20
C TYR A 424 17.74 0.10 -19.12
N ARG A 425 18.15 1.28 -18.61
CA ARG A 425 19.01 2.21 -19.35
C ARG A 425 20.34 1.59 -19.79
N GLY A 426 20.92 0.74 -18.95
CA GLY A 426 22.16 0.02 -19.26
C GLY A 426 21.99 -1.12 -20.25
N ASN A 427 20.83 -1.78 -20.22
CA ASN A 427 20.51 -2.90 -21.11
C ASN A 427 19.94 -2.45 -22.46
N LEU A 428 19.43 -1.21 -22.57
CA LEU A 428 18.90 -0.70 -23.82
C LEU A 428 20.07 -0.34 -24.77
N PRO A 429 20.16 -0.97 -25.95
CA PRO A 429 21.23 -0.69 -26.91
C PRO A 429 21.14 0.75 -27.46
N ALA A 430 22.14 1.14 -28.24
CA ALA A 430 22.06 2.37 -29.01
C ALA A 430 20.87 2.29 -29.98
N LEU A 431 19.97 3.28 -29.89
CA LEU A 431 18.82 3.39 -30.77
C LEU A 431 19.19 4.28 -31.96
N GLU A 432 18.82 3.88 -33.16
CA GLU A 432 18.95 4.70 -34.37
C GLU A 432 17.82 5.75 -34.44
N LEU A 433 17.73 6.59 -33.40
CA LEU A 433 16.77 7.68 -33.27
C LEU A 433 17.52 9.00 -33.05
N ASP A 434 16.81 10.10 -33.27
CA ASP A 434 17.29 11.43 -32.91
C ASP A 434 17.59 11.53 -31.40
N GLY A 435 18.65 12.27 -31.05
CA GLY A 435 19.19 12.31 -29.68
C GLY A 435 18.15 12.54 -28.56
N PRO A 436 17.23 13.51 -28.70
CA PRO A 436 16.18 13.75 -27.71
C PRO A 436 15.19 12.58 -27.59
N THR A 437 14.75 12.00 -28.70
CA THR A 437 13.81 10.87 -28.71
C THR A 437 14.47 9.59 -28.20
N ALA A 438 15.75 9.36 -28.55
CA ALA A 438 16.54 8.27 -28.00
C ALA A 438 16.74 8.40 -26.48
N ALA A 439 16.92 9.63 -25.97
CA ALA A 439 17.01 9.91 -24.54
C ALA A 439 15.67 9.64 -23.83
N ALA A 440 14.55 10.11 -24.39
CA ALA A 440 13.23 9.85 -23.84
C ALA A 440 12.88 8.36 -23.81
N ALA A 441 13.18 7.61 -24.88
CA ALA A 441 13.01 6.16 -24.91
C ALA A 441 13.88 5.43 -23.88
N ARG A 442 15.07 5.97 -23.56
CA ARG A 442 15.93 5.43 -22.49
C ARG A 442 15.39 5.69 -21.10
N ASP A 443 14.64 6.76 -20.88
CA ASP A 443 14.17 7.12 -19.54
C ASP A 443 13.15 6.12 -18.99
N SER A 444 12.28 5.56 -19.83
CA SER A 444 11.37 4.49 -19.41
C SER A 444 10.85 3.64 -20.57
N VAL A 445 10.48 2.39 -20.25
CA VAL A 445 9.80 1.48 -21.20
C VAL A 445 8.46 2.03 -21.69
N GLY A 446 7.76 2.84 -20.87
CA GLY A 446 6.50 3.48 -21.27
C GLY A 446 6.71 4.56 -22.33
N GLU A 447 7.75 5.39 -22.18
CA GLU A 447 8.14 6.37 -23.20
C GLU A 447 8.60 5.68 -24.49
N ALA A 448 9.40 4.63 -24.38
CA ALA A 448 9.79 3.82 -25.53
C ALA A 448 8.59 3.25 -26.28
N ALA A 449 7.58 2.75 -25.55
CA ALA A 449 6.33 2.26 -26.14
C ALA A 449 5.52 3.37 -26.82
N HIS A 450 5.41 4.54 -26.19
CA HIS A 450 4.69 5.66 -26.79
C HIS A 450 5.37 6.20 -28.06
N ILE A 451 6.71 6.25 -28.06
CA ILE A 451 7.50 6.58 -29.25
C ILE A 451 7.32 5.50 -30.33
N ALA A 452 7.33 4.22 -29.95
CA ALA A 452 7.10 3.12 -30.87
C ALA A 452 5.74 3.20 -31.56
N GLU A 453 4.67 3.52 -30.82
CA GLU A 453 3.34 3.75 -31.38
C GLU A 453 3.32 4.91 -32.38
N ARG A 454 3.97 6.03 -32.04
CA ARG A 454 4.06 7.21 -32.91
C ARG A 454 4.84 6.94 -34.21
N LEU A 455 5.93 6.17 -34.13
CA LEU A 455 6.73 5.80 -35.29
C LEU A 455 5.98 4.81 -36.19
N GLY A 456 5.25 3.87 -35.58
CA GLY A 456 4.50 2.85 -36.27
C GLY A 456 5.36 1.90 -37.12
N GLY A 457 4.69 1.04 -37.88
CA GLY A 457 5.36 0.14 -38.83
C GLY A 457 6.35 -0.83 -38.19
N THR A 458 7.38 -1.19 -38.95
CA THR A 458 8.44 -2.12 -38.52
C THR A 458 9.41 -1.48 -37.51
N VAL A 459 9.68 -0.18 -37.65
CA VAL A 459 10.60 0.57 -36.78
C VAL A 459 10.04 0.68 -35.36
N GLY A 460 8.76 1.04 -35.23
CA GLY A 460 8.08 1.09 -33.93
C GLY A 460 8.08 -0.27 -33.23
N ARG A 461 7.75 -1.35 -33.96
CA ARG A 461 7.79 -2.72 -33.41
C ARG A 461 9.19 -3.11 -32.95
N ALA A 462 10.21 -2.86 -33.75
CA ALA A 462 11.59 -3.16 -33.39
C ALA A 462 12.05 -2.38 -32.14
N LEU A 463 11.65 -1.11 -32.01
CA LEU A 463 11.91 -0.30 -30.82
C LEU A 463 11.22 -0.89 -29.59
N LEU A 464 9.94 -1.25 -29.70
CA LEU A 464 9.18 -1.83 -28.60
C LEU A 464 9.76 -3.17 -28.18
N ASP A 465 10.05 -4.09 -29.11
CA ASP A 465 10.65 -5.40 -28.81
C ASP A 465 12.00 -5.24 -28.10
N THR A 466 12.83 -4.32 -28.58
CA THR A 466 14.14 -4.02 -27.97
C THR A 466 13.99 -3.46 -26.56
N ALA A 467 13.07 -2.51 -26.38
CA ALA A 467 12.76 -1.92 -25.08
C ALA A 467 12.19 -2.96 -24.10
N SER A 468 11.25 -3.78 -24.55
CA SER A 468 10.62 -4.84 -23.76
C SER A 468 11.61 -5.90 -23.33
N HIS A 469 12.54 -6.29 -24.22
CA HIS A 469 13.61 -7.21 -23.87
C HIS A 469 14.57 -6.61 -22.83
N ALA A 470 15.05 -5.37 -23.04
CA ALA A 470 15.90 -4.67 -22.09
C ALA A 470 15.22 -4.50 -20.72
N TYR A 471 13.91 -4.23 -20.72
CA TYR A 471 13.10 -4.10 -19.51
C TYR A 471 12.95 -5.45 -18.77
N THR A 472 12.74 -6.54 -19.50
CA THR A 472 12.69 -7.91 -18.92
C THR A 472 14.00 -8.28 -18.24
N LEU A 473 15.15 -7.93 -18.83
CA LEU A 473 16.48 -8.13 -18.22
C LEU A 473 16.70 -7.23 -16.99
N ALA A 474 15.99 -6.11 -16.90
CA ALA A 474 16.17 -5.12 -15.84
C ALA A 474 15.32 -5.39 -14.58
N ILE A 475 14.11 -5.92 -14.74
CA ILE A 475 13.18 -6.11 -13.60
C ILE A 475 13.49 -7.33 -12.76
N THR A 476 14.01 -8.40 -13.35
CA THR A 476 14.23 -9.68 -12.65
C THR A 476 15.36 -9.60 -11.60
N PRO A 477 16.49 -8.86 -11.80
CA PRO A 477 17.41 -8.58 -10.70
C PRO A 477 16.75 -7.82 -9.54
N ALA A 478 15.84 -6.88 -9.85
CA ALA A 478 15.10 -6.15 -8.82
C ALA A 478 14.23 -7.08 -7.97
N PHE A 479 13.66 -8.12 -8.58
CA PHE A 479 12.89 -9.13 -7.86
C PHE A 479 13.77 -10.05 -7.02
N LEU A 480 14.98 -10.38 -7.49
CA LEU A 480 15.97 -11.08 -6.68
C LEU A 480 16.39 -10.27 -5.46
N MET A 481 16.63 -8.97 -5.62
CA MET A 481 16.94 -8.06 -4.50
C MET A 481 15.78 -7.99 -3.50
N ALA A 482 14.53 -7.91 -3.97
CA ALA A 482 13.35 -8.01 -3.13
C ALA A 482 13.29 -9.33 -2.35
N GLY A 483 13.59 -10.46 -3.01
CA GLY A 483 13.72 -11.77 -2.36
C GLY A 483 14.80 -11.77 -1.27
N GLY A 484 15.94 -11.10 -1.50
CA GLY A 484 16.98 -10.89 -0.50
C GLY A 484 16.50 -10.14 0.75
N LEU A 485 15.66 -9.11 0.58
CA LEU A 485 15.03 -8.40 1.71
C LEU A 485 14.11 -9.33 2.52
N ALA A 486 13.32 -10.18 1.85
CA ALA A 486 12.48 -11.18 2.51
C ALA A 486 13.32 -12.25 3.25
N VAL A 487 14.47 -12.68 2.69
CA VAL A 487 15.42 -13.55 3.40
C VAL A 487 15.99 -12.86 4.64
N ALA A 488 16.35 -11.58 4.55
CA ALA A 488 16.82 -10.81 5.71
C ALA A 488 15.74 -10.69 6.80
N ALA A 489 14.48 -10.51 6.42
CA ALA A 489 13.34 -10.58 7.33
C ALA A 489 13.17 -11.97 7.96
N ALA A 490 13.37 -13.04 7.19
CA ALA A 490 13.31 -14.41 7.71
C ALA A 490 14.45 -14.68 8.69
N ALA A 491 15.66 -14.22 8.39
CA ALA A 491 16.84 -14.38 9.24
C ALA A 491 16.70 -13.62 10.56
N THR A 492 16.22 -12.38 10.53
CA THR A 492 15.93 -11.59 11.75
C THR A 492 14.82 -12.22 12.57
N THR A 493 13.76 -12.73 11.92
CA THR A 493 12.71 -13.53 12.57
C THR A 493 13.29 -14.74 13.29
N TRP A 494 14.17 -15.49 12.63
CA TRP A 494 14.73 -16.71 13.18
C TRP A 494 15.72 -16.44 14.32
N THR A 495 16.46 -15.35 14.29
CA THR A 495 17.47 -15.06 15.31
C THR A 495 16.85 -14.41 16.55
N LEU A 496 15.85 -13.55 16.39
CA LEU A 496 15.37 -12.67 17.46
C LEU A 496 14.03 -13.08 18.09
N ILE A 497 13.21 -13.92 17.43
CA ILE A 497 11.98 -14.44 18.06
C ILE A 497 12.32 -15.64 18.96
N PRO A 498 11.90 -15.63 20.24
CA PRO A 498 12.04 -16.78 21.14
C PRO A 498 11.40 -18.05 20.56
N ARG A 499 12.03 -19.20 20.78
CA ARG A 499 11.60 -20.49 20.20
C ARG A 499 10.25 -20.97 20.72
N ASP A 500 9.86 -20.50 21.89
CA ASP A 500 8.69 -20.89 22.68
C ASP A 500 7.52 -19.91 22.55
N LEU A 501 7.68 -18.81 21.81
CA LEU A 501 6.60 -17.83 21.60
C LEU A 501 5.44 -18.49 20.83
N ARG A 502 4.35 -18.76 21.55
CA ARG A 502 3.09 -19.25 21.03
C ARG A 502 2.01 -18.17 21.21
N PRO A 503 1.04 -18.07 20.29
CA PRO A 503 -0.13 -17.23 20.54
C PRO A 503 -0.92 -17.91 21.67
N THR A 504 -0.86 -17.36 22.89
CA THR A 504 -1.73 -17.78 23.99
C THR A 504 -2.98 -16.90 23.99
N GLU A 505 -4.12 -17.44 24.43
CA GLU A 505 -5.42 -16.75 24.48
C GLU A 505 -5.43 -15.48 25.37
N ASN A 506 -4.34 -15.20 26.07
CA ASN A 506 -4.16 -14.05 26.97
C ASN A 506 -3.38 -12.87 26.34
N HIS A 507 -3.05 -12.89 25.05
CA HIS A 507 -2.27 -11.83 24.36
C HIS A 507 -2.91 -11.26 23.09
#